data_AF-A0A835X938-F1
#
_entry.id   AF-A0A835X938-F1
#
_cell.length_a   1.000
_cell.length_b   1.000
_cell.length_c   1.000
_cell.angle_alpha   90.00
_cell.angle_beta   90.00
_cell.angle_gamma   90.00
#
_symmetry.space_group_name_H-M   'P 1'
#
loop_
_entity.id
_entity.type
_entity.pdbx_description
1 polymer ?
#
loop_
_entity_poly.entity_id
_entity_poly.type
_entity_poly.pdbx_seq_one_letter_code
_entity_poly.pdbx_strand_id
1 'polypeptide(L)'
;MNSTIEINKILDSDSKEEKIKILESLSDSNDPQIINKIISKLDDPEIEVRGEAFSVLVLNKNNISEFLIKNLNSDSKNIRGYSALVLANRKNAESISSIIDLTKDSSSMVRSCALGALGFLKANAASQAIHNCFSDSNLEVKKSALKAAIDLGDKLPPEEIKKISEEKDEELQKLLVLANQN
;
A
#
# COMPACT_ATOMS: atom_id res chain seq x y z
N MET A 1 17.08 13.88 23.80
CA MET A 1 17.36 12.48 24.17
C MET A 1 16.25 11.87 25.03
N ASN A 2 15.78 12.53 26.10
CA ASN A 2 14.69 11.98 26.92
C ASN A 2 13.33 11.88 26.20
N SER A 3 13.01 12.83 25.31
CA SER A 3 11.74 12.84 24.57
C SER A 3 11.57 11.66 23.61
N THR A 4 12.60 11.30 22.83
CA THR A 4 12.55 10.16 21.90
C THR A 4 12.36 8.83 22.62
N ILE A 5 13.01 8.64 23.78
CA ILE A 5 12.88 7.43 24.61
C ILE A 5 11.45 7.33 25.15
N GLU A 6 10.89 8.44 25.63
CA GLU A 6 9.53 8.51 26.14
C GLU A 6 8.49 8.23 25.04
N ILE A 7 8.64 8.85 23.86
CA ILE A 7 7.79 8.58 22.69
C ILE A 7 7.82 7.10 22.33
N ASN A 8 9.01 6.49 22.24
CA ASN A 8 9.13 5.06 21.92
C ASN A 8 8.46 4.18 22.97
N LYS A 9 8.61 4.52 24.26
CA LYS A 9 7.96 3.81 25.36
C LYS A 9 6.44 3.86 25.25
N ILE A 10 5.87 5.02 24.91
CA ILE A 10 4.42 5.17 24.71
C ILE A 10 3.96 4.36 23.48
N LEU A 11 4.72 4.41 22.39
CA LEU A 11 4.43 3.66 21.16
C LEU A 11 4.55 2.13 21.33
N ASP A 12 5.23 1.68 22.37
CA ASP A 12 5.35 0.27 22.78
C ASP A 12 4.42 -0.12 23.93
N SER A 13 3.61 0.81 24.44
CA SER A 13 2.65 0.54 25.50
C SER A 13 1.45 -0.26 24.98
N ASP A 14 0.76 -0.91 25.91
CA ASP A 14 -0.49 -1.62 25.62
C ASP A 14 -1.68 -0.66 25.44
N SER A 15 -1.54 0.63 25.79
CA SER A 15 -2.64 1.59 25.64
C SER A 15 -2.78 2.05 24.19
N LYS A 16 -3.86 1.60 23.55
CA LYS A 16 -4.28 2.08 22.24
C LYS A 16 -4.44 3.60 22.22
N GLU A 17 -5.07 4.16 23.23
CA GLU A 17 -5.39 5.58 23.34
C GLU A 17 -4.12 6.44 23.46
N GLU A 18 -3.15 6.00 24.27
CA GLU A 18 -1.87 6.70 24.39
C GLU A 18 -1.05 6.61 23.10
N LYS A 19 -1.05 5.45 22.43
CA LYS A 19 -0.41 5.27 21.12
C LYS A 19 -0.97 6.21 20.06
N ILE A 20 -2.30 6.30 19.95
CA ILE A 20 -2.95 7.19 18.98
C ILE A 20 -2.61 8.65 19.28
N LYS A 21 -2.78 9.07 20.54
CA LYS A 21 -2.51 10.45 20.96
C LYS A 21 -1.07 10.87 20.71
N ILE A 22 -0.10 9.98 20.98
CA ILE A 22 1.29 10.31 20.68
C ILE A 22 1.54 10.35 19.17
N LEU A 23 0.98 9.42 18.38
CA LEU A 23 1.13 9.40 16.92
C LEU A 23 0.63 10.71 16.28
N GLU A 24 -0.55 11.20 16.68
CA GLU A 24 -1.13 12.47 16.18
C GLU A 24 -0.13 13.65 16.30
N SER A 25 0.62 13.69 17.41
CA SER A 25 1.60 14.73 17.70
C SER A 25 2.90 14.63 16.88
N LEU A 26 3.13 13.53 16.16
CA LEU A 26 4.36 13.25 15.42
C LEU A 26 4.23 13.48 13.90
N SER A 27 3.12 14.06 13.45
CA SER A 27 2.84 14.35 12.03
C SER A 27 3.93 15.19 11.36
N ASP A 28 4.63 16.08 12.07
CA ASP A 28 5.71 16.90 11.50
C ASP A 28 7.12 16.43 11.87
N SER A 29 7.27 15.24 12.46
CA SER A 29 8.58 14.70 12.84
C SER A 29 9.47 14.48 11.62
N ASN A 30 10.76 14.82 11.73
CA ASN A 30 11.81 14.46 10.78
C ASN A 30 12.93 13.60 11.40
N ASP A 31 12.77 13.20 12.67
CA ASP A 31 13.74 12.37 13.38
C ASP A 31 13.68 10.93 12.79
N PRO A 32 14.77 10.42 12.21
CA PRO A 32 14.81 9.08 11.61
C PRO A 32 14.37 7.97 12.56
N GLN A 33 14.67 8.08 13.86
CA GLN A 33 14.26 7.06 14.85
C GLN A 33 12.75 7.08 15.05
N ILE A 34 12.16 8.27 15.13
CA ILE A 34 10.72 8.45 15.27
C ILE A 34 10.00 7.99 13.99
N ILE A 35 10.50 8.35 12.81
CA ILE A 35 9.91 7.90 11.54
C ILE A 35 9.88 6.38 11.45
N ASN A 36 10.98 5.70 11.75
CA ASN A 36 11.00 4.23 11.75
C ASN A 36 10.06 3.65 12.82
N LYS A 37 9.91 4.32 13.97
CA LYS A 37 8.97 3.90 14.99
C LYS A 37 7.52 4.02 14.51
N ILE A 38 7.14 5.13 13.89
CA ILE A 38 5.81 5.30 13.29
C ILE A 38 5.57 4.22 12.23
N ILE A 39 6.55 3.94 11.35
CA ILE A 39 6.44 2.87 10.35
C ILE A 39 6.21 1.50 11.01
N SER A 40 6.86 1.21 12.14
CA SER A 40 6.63 -0.06 12.86
C SER A 40 5.19 -0.21 13.37
N LYS A 41 4.48 0.91 13.60
CA LYS A 41 3.07 0.91 14.03
C LYS A 41 2.09 0.62 12.90
N LEU A 42 2.55 0.54 11.64
CA LEU A 42 1.77 -0.05 10.55
C LEU A 42 1.50 -1.55 10.76
N ASP A 43 2.18 -2.20 11.71
CA ASP A 43 1.92 -3.60 12.13
C ASP A 43 1.41 -3.72 13.57
N ASP A 44 0.89 -2.64 14.14
CA ASP A 44 0.33 -2.70 15.49
C ASP A 44 -0.89 -3.65 15.53
N PRO A 45 -1.09 -4.43 16.61
CA PRO A 45 -2.25 -5.32 16.73
C PRO A 45 -3.59 -4.58 16.60
N GLU A 46 -3.67 -3.35 17.11
CA GLU A 46 -4.88 -2.53 17.07
C GLU A 46 -5.04 -1.86 15.70
N ILE A 47 -6.20 -2.05 15.05
CA ILE A 47 -6.45 -1.53 13.70
C ILE A 47 -6.45 -0.01 13.66
N GLU A 48 -6.94 0.63 14.72
CA GLU A 48 -6.97 2.09 14.84
C GLU A 48 -5.56 2.68 14.96
N VAL A 49 -4.63 1.98 15.61
CA VAL A 49 -3.22 2.42 15.70
C VAL A 49 -2.55 2.31 14.33
N ARG A 50 -2.83 1.24 13.56
CA ARG A 50 -2.34 1.13 12.18
C ARG A 50 -2.89 2.26 11.30
N GLY A 51 -4.18 2.58 11.46
CA GLY A 51 -4.83 3.69 10.77
C GLY A 51 -4.19 5.04 11.10
N GLU A 52 -3.91 5.31 12.37
CA GLU A 52 -3.26 6.54 12.79
C GLU A 52 -1.82 6.63 12.28
N ALA A 53 -1.04 5.55 12.39
CA ALA A 53 0.32 5.50 11.84
C ALA A 53 0.33 5.76 10.32
N PHE A 54 -0.62 5.19 9.59
CA PHE A 54 -0.80 5.46 8.17
C PHE A 54 -1.11 6.94 7.91
N SER A 55 -2.08 7.52 8.63
CA SER A 55 -2.49 8.92 8.52
C SER A 55 -1.31 9.86 8.75
N VAL A 56 -0.59 9.67 9.85
CA VAL A 56 0.61 10.44 10.22
C VAL A 56 1.66 10.40 9.12
N LEU A 57 1.97 9.20 8.58
CA LEU A 57 2.96 9.07 7.51
C LEU A 57 2.51 9.70 6.20
N VAL A 58 1.21 9.68 5.86
CA VAL A 58 0.69 10.35 4.66
C VAL A 58 0.74 11.86 4.81
N LEU A 59 0.38 12.39 5.98
CA LEU A 59 0.27 13.83 6.21
C LEU A 59 1.63 14.52 6.42
N ASN A 60 2.65 13.79 6.87
CA ASN A 60 3.97 14.32 7.19
C ASN A 60 4.63 15.05 6.00
N LYS A 61 5.01 16.31 6.18
CA LYS A 61 5.54 17.15 5.08
C LYS A 61 7.04 17.01 4.84
N ASN A 62 7.75 16.26 5.67
CA ASN A 62 9.19 16.04 5.52
C ASN A 62 9.51 15.00 4.42
N ASN A 63 10.77 14.97 3.99
CA ASN A 63 11.26 13.93 3.08
C ASN A 63 11.52 12.63 3.86
N ILE A 64 10.51 11.76 3.89
CA ILE A 64 10.56 10.45 4.56
C ILE A 64 10.50 9.26 3.59
N SER A 65 10.55 9.52 2.27
CA SER A 65 10.31 8.51 1.24
C SER A 65 11.33 7.36 1.29
N GLU A 66 12.61 7.64 1.56
CA GLU A 66 13.63 6.59 1.69
C GLU A 66 13.32 5.59 2.81
N PHE A 67 12.78 6.04 3.94
CA PHE A 67 12.39 5.15 5.05
C PHE A 67 11.23 4.24 4.64
N LEU A 68 10.25 4.79 3.93
CA LEU A 68 9.10 4.03 3.43
C LEU A 68 9.52 3.03 2.34
N ILE A 69 10.37 3.44 1.39
CA ILE A 69 10.90 2.57 0.32
C ILE A 69 11.69 1.41 0.93
N LYS A 70 12.55 1.68 1.92
CA LYS A 70 13.29 0.62 2.62
C LYS A 70 12.34 -0.40 3.26
N ASN A 71 11.23 0.06 3.83
CA ASN A 71 10.26 -0.78 4.51
C ASN A 71 9.32 -1.56 3.58
N LEU A 72 9.39 -1.36 2.25
CA LEU A 72 8.81 -2.27 1.27
C LEU A 72 9.43 -3.68 1.34
N ASN A 73 10.60 -3.84 1.96
CA ASN A 73 11.26 -5.14 2.19
C ASN A 73 11.17 -5.61 3.65
N SER A 74 10.23 -5.07 4.44
CA SER A 74 10.03 -5.49 5.84
C SER A 74 9.57 -6.95 5.94
N ASP A 75 9.94 -7.65 7.02
CA ASP A 75 9.43 -8.99 7.32
C ASP A 75 7.91 -8.99 7.52
N SER A 76 7.37 -7.87 8.02
CA SER A 76 5.93 -7.71 8.21
C SER A 76 5.20 -7.40 6.91
N LYS A 77 4.25 -8.26 6.54
CA LYS A 77 3.35 -8.04 5.40
C LYS A 77 2.55 -6.73 5.52
N ASN A 78 2.16 -6.34 6.74
CA ASN A 78 1.40 -5.11 6.96
C ASN A 78 2.27 -3.89 6.67
N ILE A 79 3.52 -3.89 7.15
CA ILE A 79 4.47 -2.81 6.86
C ILE A 79 4.73 -2.71 5.35
N ARG A 80 4.98 -3.83 4.65
CA ARG A 80 5.21 -3.80 3.20
C ARG A 80 4.03 -3.20 2.44
N GLY A 81 2.83 -3.75 2.66
CA GLY A 81 1.61 -3.33 1.97
C GLY A 81 1.22 -1.88 2.26
N TYR A 82 1.20 -1.49 3.54
CA TYR A 82 0.84 -0.13 3.92
C TYR A 82 1.91 0.89 3.55
N SER A 83 3.20 0.55 3.56
CA SER A 83 4.24 1.47 3.06
C SER A 83 4.05 1.79 1.58
N ALA A 84 3.67 0.80 0.76
CA ALA A 84 3.35 1.02 -0.66
C ALA A 84 2.17 2.00 -0.84
N LEU A 85 1.10 1.81 -0.05
CA LEU A 85 -0.07 2.69 -0.08
C LEU A 85 0.26 4.11 0.44
N VAL A 86 1.07 4.24 1.49
CA VAL A 86 1.53 5.55 1.98
C VAL A 86 2.33 6.26 0.88
N LEU A 87 3.28 5.60 0.24
CA LEU A 87 4.08 6.16 -0.86
C LEU A 87 3.19 6.64 -2.02
N ALA A 88 2.16 5.86 -2.38
CA ALA A 88 1.19 6.25 -3.39
C ALA A 88 0.38 7.50 -2.98
N ASN A 89 -0.13 7.54 -1.75
CA ASN A 89 -0.88 8.70 -1.23
C ASN A 89 -0.01 9.96 -1.14
N ARG A 90 1.30 9.79 -0.91
CA ARG A 90 2.30 10.85 -0.99
C ARG A 90 2.74 11.20 -2.41
N LYS A 91 2.16 10.55 -3.43
CA LYS A 91 2.48 10.72 -4.87
C LYS A 91 3.96 10.52 -5.20
N ASN A 92 4.66 9.65 -4.48
CA ASN A 92 6.08 9.41 -4.70
C ASN A 92 6.31 8.48 -5.90
N ALA A 93 6.62 9.07 -7.06
CA ALA A 93 6.86 8.31 -8.30
C ALA A 93 8.16 7.50 -8.28
N GLU A 94 9.15 7.90 -7.45
CA GLU A 94 10.45 7.20 -7.34
C GLU A 94 10.30 5.77 -6.78
N SER A 95 9.24 5.51 -6.02
CA SER A 95 8.96 4.19 -5.45
C SER A 95 8.31 3.21 -6.43
N ILE A 96 7.91 3.64 -7.63
CA ILE A 96 7.16 2.81 -8.59
C ILE A 96 7.88 1.48 -8.87
N SER A 97 9.20 1.49 -9.10
CA SER A 97 9.96 0.26 -9.36
C SER A 97 9.90 -0.71 -8.19
N SER A 98 10.09 -0.22 -6.97
CA SER A 98 10.00 -1.05 -5.76
C SER A 98 8.58 -1.56 -5.49
N ILE A 99 7.55 -0.77 -5.81
CA ILE A 99 6.15 -1.20 -5.68
C ILE A 99 5.80 -2.25 -6.75
N ILE A 100 6.37 -2.17 -7.97
CA ILE A 100 6.21 -3.21 -8.99
C ILE A 100 6.72 -4.57 -8.48
N ASP A 101 7.82 -4.60 -7.74
CA ASP A 101 8.34 -5.87 -7.18
C ASP A 101 7.35 -6.52 -6.19
N LEU A 102 6.57 -5.71 -5.47
CA LEU A 102 5.56 -6.20 -4.53
C LEU A 102 4.33 -6.85 -5.20
N THR A 103 4.14 -6.71 -6.51
CA THR A 103 3.09 -7.49 -7.22
C THR A 103 3.41 -9.00 -7.27
N LYS A 104 4.63 -9.39 -6.87
CA LYS A 104 5.09 -10.78 -6.75
C LYS A 104 5.23 -11.24 -5.30
N ASP A 105 4.79 -10.42 -4.34
CA ASP A 105 4.91 -10.73 -2.91
C ASP A 105 4.19 -12.04 -2.55
N SER A 106 4.72 -12.76 -1.56
CA SER A 106 4.11 -14.01 -1.09
C SER A 106 2.72 -13.80 -0.47
N SER A 107 2.47 -12.62 0.10
CA SER A 107 1.18 -12.24 0.67
C SER A 107 0.26 -11.62 -0.40
N SER A 108 -0.93 -12.19 -0.57
CA SER A 108 -1.95 -11.61 -1.45
C SER A 108 -2.36 -10.19 -1.03
N MET A 109 -2.38 -9.90 0.27
CA MET A 109 -2.67 -8.55 0.77
C MET A 109 -1.64 -7.53 0.28
N VAL A 110 -0.35 -7.89 0.29
CA VAL A 110 0.72 -7.00 -0.21
C VAL A 110 0.59 -6.80 -1.71
N ARG A 111 0.32 -7.87 -2.47
CA ARG A 111 0.06 -7.77 -3.92
C ARG A 111 -1.11 -6.84 -4.23
N SER A 112 -2.24 -6.97 -3.53
CA SER A 112 -3.39 -6.06 -3.68
C SER A 112 -3.04 -4.62 -3.35
N CYS A 113 -2.31 -4.38 -2.25
CA CYS A 113 -1.85 -3.03 -1.89
C CYS A 113 -0.93 -2.43 -2.97
N ALA A 114 -0.01 -3.23 -3.52
CA ALA A 114 0.88 -2.80 -4.58
C ALA A 114 0.12 -2.40 -5.84
N LEU A 115 -0.84 -3.21 -6.28
CA LEU A 115 -1.68 -2.92 -7.45
C LEU A 115 -2.51 -1.64 -7.24
N GLY A 116 -3.12 -1.48 -6.06
CA GLY A 116 -3.84 -0.25 -5.71
C GLY A 116 -2.95 0.99 -5.72
N ALA A 117 -1.73 0.87 -5.17
CA ALA A 117 -0.73 1.93 -5.20
C ALA A 117 -0.31 2.32 -6.62
N LEU A 118 -0.04 1.33 -7.49
CA LEU A 118 0.36 1.54 -8.88
C LEU A 118 -0.77 2.16 -9.72
N GLY A 119 -2.01 1.71 -9.52
CA GLY A 119 -3.20 2.30 -10.13
C GLY A 119 -3.39 3.76 -9.74
N PHE A 120 -3.27 4.06 -8.44
CA PHE A 120 -3.37 5.43 -7.94
C PHE A 120 -2.27 6.35 -8.50
N LEU A 121 -1.04 5.85 -8.60
CA LEU A 121 0.10 6.57 -9.17
C LEU A 121 0.05 6.69 -10.70
N LYS A 122 -0.91 6.05 -11.38
CA LYS A 122 -0.99 5.96 -12.85
C LYS A 122 0.33 5.46 -13.46
N ALA A 123 0.90 4.42 -12.84
CA ALA A 123 2.23 3.93 -13.14
C ALA A 123 2.27 3.06 -14.41
N ASN A 124 2.28 3.66 -15.60
CA ASN A 124 2.29 2.94 -16.89
C ASN A 124 3.43 1.90 -17.01
N ALA A 125 4.57 2.14 -16.36
CA ALA A 125 5.68 1.17 -16.32
C ALA A 125 5.31 -0.17 -15.65
N ALA A 126 4.23 -0.21 -14.87
CA ALA A 126 3.72 -1.39 -14.19
C ALA A 126 2.74 -2.22 -15.03
N SER A 127 2.37 -1.78 -16.24
CA SER A 127 1.34 -2.43 -17.07
C SER A 127 1.54 -3.94 -17.16
N GLN A 128 2.71 -4.41 -17.60
CA GLN A 128 3.00 -5.84 -17.69
C GLN A 128 2.86 -6.58 -16.34
N ALA A 129 3.27 -5.95 -15.24
CA ALA A 129 3.16 -6.55 -13.90
C ALA A 129 1.69 -6.64 -13.44
N ILE A 130 0.87 -5.63 -13.76
CA ILE A 130 -0.58 -5.62 -13.49
C ILE A 130 -1.28 -6.73 -14.28
N HIS A 131 -0.99 -6.85 -15.59
CA HIS A 131 -1.57 -7.89 -16.45
C HIS A 131 -1.26 -9.31 -15.94
N ASN A 132 -0.03 -9.55 -15.46
CA ASN A 132 0.33 -10.84 -14.86
C ASN A 132 -0.56 -11.22 -13.66
N CYS A 133 -1.07 -10.24 -12.92
CA CYS A 133 -1.92 -10.45 -11.75
C CYS A 133 -3.39 -10.78 -12.08
N PHE A 134 -3.84 -10.72 -13.34
CA PHE A 134 -5.17 -11.24 -13.72
C PHE A 134 -5.29 -12.76 -13.54
N SER A 135 -4.15 -13.45 -13.52
CA SER A 135 -4.08 -14.90 -13.29
C SER A 135 -3.68 -15.26 -11.85
N ASP A 136 -3.69 -14.29 -10.93
CA ASP A 136 -3.31 -14.54 -9.53
C ASP A 136 -4.21 -15.61 -8.89
N SER A 137 -3.70 -16.36 -7.91
CA SER A 137 -4.52 -17.37 -7.21
C SER A 137 -5.56 -16.75 -6.27
N ASN A 138 -5.36 -15.50 -5.85
CA ASN A 138 -6.24 -14.78 -4.95
C ASN A 138 -7.17 -13.84 -5.73
N LEU A 139 -8.47 -13.95 -5.49
CA LEU A 139 -9.50 -13.18 -6.18
C LEU A 139 -9.38 -11.66 -5.95
N GLU A 140 -9.04 -11.23 -4.73
CA GLU A 140 -8.89 -9.80 -4.41
C GLU A 140 -7.68 -9.18 -5.13
N VAL A 141 -6.64 -9.98 -5.41
CA VAL A 141 -5.52 -9.54 -6.25
C VAL A 141 -5.96 -9.36 -7.70
N LYS A 142 -6.76 -10.28 -8.26
CA LYS A 142 -7.33 -10.13 -9.61
C LYS A 142 -8.18 -8.86 -9.74
N LYS A 143 -9.05 -8.60 -8.76
CA LYS A 143 -9.87 -7.37 -8.70
C LYS A 143 -9.01 -6.12 -8.63
N SER A 144 -7.99 -6.13 -7.77
CA SER A 144 -7.04 -5.02 -7.62
C SER A 144 -6.27 -4.76 -8.92
N ALA A 145 -5.86 -5.81 -9.63
CA ALA A 145 -5.19 -5.70 -10.91
C ALA A 145 -6.10 -5.06 -11.96
N LEU A 146 -7.35 -5.53 -12.04
CA LEU A 146 -8.31 -5.02 -13.02
C LEU A 146 -8.64 -3.55 -12.75
N LYS A 147 -8.80 -3.20 -11.48
CA LYS A 147 -8.96 -1.81 -11.06
C LYS A 147 -7.74 -0.96 -11.40
N ALA A 148 -6.52 -1.45 -11.17
CA ALA A 148 -5.30 -0.75 -11.52
C ALA A 148 -5.19 -0.53 -13.05
N ALA A 149 -5.50 -1.53 -13.86
CA ALA A 149 -5.50 -1.39 -15.32
C ALA A 149 -6.51 -0.34 -15.80
N ILE A 150 -7.73 -0.34 -15.24
CA ILE A 150 -8.74 0.72 -15.50
C ILE A 150 -8.20 2.09 -15.12
N ASP A 151 -7.54 2.19 -13.97
CA ASP A 151 -6.98 3.45 -13.51
C ASP A 151 -5.86 3.93 -14.45
N LEU A 152 -5.02 3.04 -14.99
CA LEU A 152 -4.01 3.39 -15.98
C LEU A 152 -4.62 3.79 -17.35
N GLY A 153 -5.86 3.36 -17.63
CA GLY A 153 -6.42 3.41 -18.99
C GLY A 153 -5.81 2.35 -19.90
N ASP A 154 -5.29 1.27 -19.32
CA ASP A 154 -4.68 0.17 -20.06
C ASP A 154 -5.77 -0.66 -20.76
N LYS A 155 -5.49 -1.02 -22.02
CA LYS A 155 -6.39 -1.85 -22.82
C LYS A 155 -6.22 -3.31 -22.46
N LEU A 156 -7.32 -3.99 -22.22
CA LEU A 156 -7.34 -5.43 -21.98
C LEU A 156 -7.33 -6.20 -23.30
N PRO A 157 -6.36 -7.09 -23.54
CA PRO A 157 -6.40 -8.07 -24.62
C PRO A 157 -7.67 -8.93 -24.57
N PRO A 158 -8.26 -9.31 -25.73
CA PRO A 158 -9.45 -10.15 -25.78
C PRO A 158 -9.34 -11.47 -25.01
N GLU A 159 -8.16 -12.09 -25.00
CA GLU A 159 -7.92 -13.34 -24.27
C GLU A 159 -8.02 -13.16 -22.74
N GLU A 160 -7.57 -12.03 -22.21
CA GLU A 160 -7.67 -11.70 -20.79
C GLU A 160 -9.11 -11.36 -20.42
N ILE A 161 -9.82 -10.60 -21.27
CA ILE A 161 -11.26 -10.34 -21.10
C ILE A 161 -12.02 -11.66 -21.01
N LYS A 162 -11.78 -12.58 -21.95
CA LYS A 162 -12.42 -13.89 -21.96
C LYS A 162 -12.14 -14.65 -20.67
N LYS A 163 -10.86 -14.77 -20.27
CA LYS A 163 -10.46 -15.48 -19.05
C LYS A 163 -11.10 -14.89 -17.79
N ILE A 164 -11.10 -13.56 -17.66
CA ILE A 164 -11.73 -12.86 -16.53
C ILE A 164 -13.26 -13.07 -16.56
N SER A 165 -13.87 -13.08 -17.74
CA SER A 165 -15.32 -13.28 -17.88
C SER A 165 -15.80 -14.69 -17.50
N GLU A 166 -14.91 -15.69 -17.51
CA GLU A 166 -15.21 -17.05 -17.07
C GLU A 166 -15.25 -17.17 -15.53
N GLU A 167 -14.68 -16.21 -14.80
CA GLU A 167 -14.74 -16.13 -13.34
C GLU A 167 -16.15 -15.73 -12.89
N LYS A 168 -16.74 -16.52 -11.99
CA LYS A 168 -18.11 -16.30 -11.47
C LYS A 168 -18.12 -15.32 -10.29
N ASP A 169 -17.40 -14.21 -10.38
CA ASP A 169 -17.38 -13.14 -9.37
C ASP A 169 -18.05 -11.87 -9.89
N GLU A 170 -19.09 -11.41 -9.19
CA GLU A 170 -19.91 -10.27 -9.65
C GLU A 170 -19.14 -8.95 -9.76
N GLU A 171 -18.21 -8.71 -8.83
CA GLU A 171 -17.44 -7.46 -8.81
C GLU A 171 -16.42 -7.42 -9.94
N LEU A 172 -15.75 -8.54 -10.20
CA LEU A 172 -14.82 -8.68 -11.31
C LEU A 172 -15.52 -8.46 -12.66
N GLN A 173 -16.74 -8.98 -12.82
CA GLN A 173 -17.56 -8.74 -14.02
C GLN A 173 -17.95 -7.26 -14.17
N LYS A 174 -18.34 -6.59 -13.06
CA LYS A 174 -18.64 -5.14 -13.07
C LYS A 174 -17.42 -4.33 -13.47
N LEU A 175 -16.25 -4.64 -12.91
CA LEU A 175 -14.99 -3.99 -13.26
C LEU A 175 -14.62 -4.24 -14.73
N LEU A 176 -14.84 -5.45 -15.25
CA LEU A 176 -14.54 -5.79 -16.65
C LEU A 176 -15.40 -4.97 -17.62
N VAL A 177 -16.67 -4.74 -17.29
CA VAL A 177 -17.54 -3.84 -18.07
C VAL A 177 -17.00 -2.41 -18.08
N LEU A 178 -16.53 -1.90 -16.93
CA LEU A 178 -15.92 -0.56 -16.85
C LEU A 178 -14.64 -0.46 -17.67
N ALA A 179 -13.81 -1.50 -17.68
CA ALA A 179 -12.58 -1.53 -18.46
C ALA A 179 -12.82 -1.47 -19.98
N ASN A 180 -13.96 -1.99 -20.45
CA ASN A 180 -14.34 -2.00 -21.87
C ASN A 180 -15.01 -0.70 -22.37
N GLN A 181 -15.26 0.26 -21.47
CA GLN A 181 -15.90 1.54 -21.80
C GLN A 181 -14.90 2.70 -21.99
N ASN A 182 -13.64 2.50 -21.62
CA ASN A 182 -12.54 3.46 -21.75
C ASN A 182 -11.65 3.15 -22.95
#